data_AF-A0A5C6FEF5-F1
#
_entry.id   AF-A0A5C6FEF5-F1
#
_cell.length_a   1.000
_cell.length_b   1.000
_cell.length_c   1.000
_cell.angle_alpha   90.00
_cell.angle_beta   90.00
_cell.angle_gamma   90.00
#
_symmetry.space_group_name_H-M   'P 1'
#
loop_
_entity.id
_entity.type
_entity.pdbx_description
1 polymer ?
#
loop_
_entity_poly.entity_id
_entity_poly.type
_entity_poly.pdbx_seq_one_letter_code
_entity_poly.pdbx_strand_id
1 'polypeptide(L)'
;MKMPQRTLPMLKCEHNFARHNFARHNFASHIVAKYAVAIGVAMLAVASVATPHTTSAADALDLLGGFDRDRIAKTYPPSDSAAVGELAKLVFRLQKVDPKVLASRVRKDPTESNAAELVAAELGDAVSINGVVRSIQVIDVPGDLVEFLEFKRMRSLQIESPKQTVQVVTANVADNIAVGDQARGTGVIVQANGQVAAAAGRLSWVPSTTPSAGWMLLAKAGVDISSIVEVASRDRKPLLAADADAFYATLAAAASISGQRDLPASRNVTAVKMLTDAKTMAGHWIRFEAETVLVTRIAITDPDRQTELGMDRYFQIDAVVDLGNAVIQIEGSSDENDARFENRYPVSIVATELPAFLNEAIWKQTGVDAIVAKISRNVAIEGFFFRLWSYQTDYMNQFGGEDQFGPLVVAANITDRTPTSADPIGVSMIGWIAAVVVLAGMLATWLWHRSTTAGDREVAKKRKQASVDVDF
;
A
#
# COMPACT_ATOMS: atom_id res chain seq x y z
N MET A 1 7.06 -3.30 51.12
CA MET A 1 6.78 -4.36 50.12
C MET A 1 7.45 -3.98 48.81
N LYS A 2 8.57 -4.62 48.46
CA LYS A 2 9.33 -4.37 47.22
C LYS A 2 8.86 -5.37 46.16
N MET A 3 8.30 -4.87 45.06
CA MET A 3 8.01 -5.67 43.87
C MET A 3 9.28 -5.82 43.01
N PRO A 4 9.47 -6.98 42.34
CA PRO A 4 10.64 -7.21 41.50
C PRO A 4 10.40 -6.66 40.08
N GLN A 5 11.40 -5.94 39.56
CA GLN A 5 11.52 -5.62 38.13
C GLN A 5 11.83 -6.91 37.35
N ARG A 6 10.95 -7.28 36.42
CA ARG A 6 11.25 -8.29 35.39
C ARG A 6 11.85 -7.59 34.17
N THR A 7 13.13 -7.85 33.96
CA THR A 7 13.89 -7.58 32.74
C THR A 7 13.38 -8.46 31.58
N LEU A 8 12.98 -7.82 30.48
CA LEU A 8 12.75 -8.47 29.19
C LEU A 8 14.11 -8.74 28.49
N PRO A 9 14.28 -9.88 27.79
CA PRO A 9 15.53 -10.19 27.11
C PRO A 9 15.64 -9.42 25.78
N MET A 10 16.73 -8.66 25.66
CA MET A 10 17.24 -8.19 24.36
C MET A 10 17.67 -9.40 23.52
N LEU A 11 17.05 -9.56 22.35
CA LEU A 11 17.60 -10.35 21.26
C LEU A 11 18.82 -9.61 20.68
N LYS A 12 20.01 -10.01 21.12
CA LYS A 12 21.27 -9.77 20.43
C LYS A 12 21.25 -10.56 19.12
N CYS A 13 21.33 -9.87 17.98
CA CYS A 13 21.81 -10.46 16.75
C CYS A 13 23.23 -9.94 16.52
N GLU A 14 24.20 -10.84 16.71
CA GLU A 14 25.62 -10.55 16.58
C GLU A 14 26.02 -10.27 15.12
N HIS A 15 26.91 -9.30 15.00
CA HIS A 15 27.73 -9.02 13.84
C HIS A 15 28.53 -10.24 13.40
N ASN A 16 28.53 -10.51 12.09
CA ASN A 16 29.72 -10.91 11.36
C ASN A 16 29.43 -10.87 9.86
N PHE A 17 29.97 -9.90 9.13
CA PHE A 17 30.58 -10.18 7.83
C PHE A 17 31.52 -9.06 7.39
N ALA A 18 32.57 -9.49 6.71
CA ALA A 18 33.86 -8.85 6.56
C ALA A 18 33.86 -7.54 5.76
N ARG A 19 34.63 -6.57 6.25
CA ARG A 19 35.18 -5.47 5.43
C ARG A 19 36.46 -5.99 4.78
N HIS A 20 36.47 -6.07 3.45
CA HIS A 20 37.71 -6.10 2.68
C HIS A 20 37.96 -4.72 2.05
N ASN A 21 39.18 -4.26 2.26
CA ASN A 21 39.77 -3.04 1.74
C ASN A 21 39.77 -3.04 0.21
N PHE A 22 39.46 -1.92 -0.42
CA PHE A 22 40.27 -1.43 -1.54
C PHE A 22 40.18 0.09 -1.61
N ALA A 23 41.31 0.73 -1.27
CA ALA A 23 41.54 2.14 -1.48
C ALA A 23 42.44 2.31 -2.71
N ARG A 24 42.05 3.30 -3.54
CA ARG A 24 42.89 4.18 -4.38
C ARG A 24 43.89 3.54 -5.36
N HIS A 25 43.72 3.86 -6.65
CA HIS A 25 44.72 4.64 -7.37
C HIS A 25 44.11 5.32 -8.61
N ASN A 26 43.97 6.65 -8.53
CA ASN A 26 44.02 7.52 -9.70
C ASN A 26 45.49 7.77 -10.00
N PHE A 27 45.96 7.52 -11.23
CA PHE A 27 47.07 8.25 -11.80
C PHE A 27 46.98 8.26 -13.34
N ALA A 28 47.14 9.46 -13.87
CA ALA A 28 47.10 9.81 -15.27
C ALA A 28 48.24 9.17 -16.08
N SER A 29 48.03 8.99 -17.38
CA SER A 29 49.05 9.21 -18.41
C SER A 29 48.46 9.02 -19.81
N HIS A 30 48.04 10.12 -20.42
CA HIS A 30 47.99 10.22 -21.88
C HIS A 30 49.43 10.19 -22.44
N ILE A 31 49.56 9.74 -23.70
CA ILE A 31 50.74 9.87 -24.59
C ILE A 31 51.74 8.71 -24.54
N VAL A 32 51.43 7.61 -25.24
CA VAL A 32 52.38 6.86 -26.11
C VAL A 32 51.56 6.33 -27.30
N ALA A 33 51.50 7.10 -28.38
CA ALA A 33 52.19 6.79 -29.65
C ALA A 33 51.71 5.47 -30.30
N LYS A 34 50.71 5.52 -31.18
CA LYS A 34 50.88 5.74 -32.64
C LYS A 34 51.75 4.69 -33.38
N TYR A 35 51.86 3.44 -32.94
CA TYR A 35 52.49 2.37 -33.76
C TYR A 35 51.89 0.96 -33.54
N ALA A 36 50.57 0.80 -33.72
CA ALA A 36 49.93 -0.53 -33.74
C ALA A 36 48.73 -0.61 -34.68
N VAL A 37 48.75 0.13 -35.80
CA VAL A 37 47.62 0.27 -36.74
C VAL A 37 47.81 -0.51 -38.05
N ALA A 38 48.92 -1.25 -38.25
CA ALA A 38 49.22 -1.84 -39.57
C ALA A 38 49.46 -3.36 -39.61
N ILE A 39 49.33 -4.11 -38.50
CA ILE A 39 49.48 -5.59 -38.48
C ILE A 39 48.33 -6.23 -37.69
N GLY A 40 47.12 -5.73 -37.90
CA GLY A 40 45.89 -6.25 -37.27
C GLY A 40 44.71 -6.35 -38.23
N VAL A 41 44.97 -6.41 -39.55
CA VAL A 41 43.94 -6.35 -40.61
C VAL A 41 43.89 -7.64 -41.45
N ALA A 42 44.74 -8.63 -41.19
CA ALA A 42 44.78 -9.89 -41.97
C ALA A 42 44.49 -11.18 -41.16
N MET A 43 44.01 -11.06 -39.90
CA MET A 43 43.51 -12.19 -39.09
C MET A 43 42.09 -11.94 -38.56
N LEU A 44 41.24 -11.29 -39.36
CA LEU A 44 39.83 -11.06 -39.03
C LEU A 44 38.91 -11.45 -40.21
N ALA A 45 39.20 -12.59 -40.84
CA ALA A 45 38.40 -13.15 -41.93
C ALA A 45 38.02 -14.63 -41.68
N VAL A 46 37.87 -15.00 -40.41
CA VAL A 46 37.12 -16.20 -39.97
C VAL A 46 36.21 -15.75 -38.81
N ALA A 47 35.45 -14.67 -39.03
CA ALA A 47 34.33 -14.33 -38.17
C ALA A 47 33.13 -15.14 -38.68
N SER A 48 32.99 -16.32 -38.08
CA SER A 48 31.72 -16.94 -37.70
C SER A 48 30.52 -16.50 -38.53
N VAL A 49 30.13 -17.33 -39.50
CA VAL A 49 28.71 -17.49 -39.84
C VAL A 49 28.05 -18.06 -38.58
N ALA A 50 27.81 -17.19 -37.60
CA ALA A 50 26.91 -17.48 -36.51
C ALA A 50 25.52 -17.52 -37.16
N THR A 51 25.10 -18.72 -37.55
CA THR A 51 23.68 -19.00 -37.75
C THR A 51 22.97 -18.47 -36.50
N PRO A 52 22.01 -17.54 -36.62
CA PRO A 52 21.22 -17.15 -35.47
C PRO A 52 20.58 -18.44 -34.97
N HIS A 53 21.03 -18.93 -33.81
CA HIS A 53 20.24 -19.90 -33.07
C HIS A 53 18.93 -19.18 -32.79
N THR A 54 17.89 -19.54 -33.53
CA THR A 54 16.51 -19.29 -33.15
C THR A 54 16.37 -19.88 -31.77
N THR A 55 16.49 -19.04 -30.75
CA THR A 55 16.21 -19.38 -29.36
C THR A 55 14.78 -19.90 -29.35
N SER A 56 14.66 -21.23 -29.31
CA SER A 56 13.40 -21.94 -29.08
C SER A 56 12.72 -21.33 -27.86
N ALA A 57 11.39 -21.27 -27.87
CA ALA A 57 10.64 -20.95 -26.65
C ALA A 57 11.16 -21.85 -25.51
N ALA A 58 11.33 -21.26 -24.33
CA ALA A 58 11.77 -22.02 -23.17
C ALA A 58 10.55 -22.78 -22.65
N ASP A 59 10.51 -24.07 -22.98
CA ASP A 59 9.57 -25.07 -22.47
C ASP A 59 9.29 -24.83 -20.96
N ALA A 60 8.00 -24.76 -20.58
CA ALA A 60 7.60 -24.54 -19.19
C ALA A 60 7.36 -25.87 -18.42
N LEU A 61 7.54 -27.02 -19.06
CA LEU A 61 7.27 -28.34 -18.48
C LEU A 61 8.10 -28.61 -17.21
N ASP A 62 9.30 -28.05 -17.10
CA ASP A 62 10.14 -28.17 -15.90
C ASP A 62 9.51 -27.51 -14.66
N LEU A 63 8.70 -26.45 -14.86
CA LEU A 63 7.92 -25.80 -13.80
C LEU A 63 6.67 -26.62 -13.43
N LEU A 64 6.20 -27.48 -14.33
CA LEU A 64 4.96 -28.25 -14.22
C LEU A 64 5.19 -29.69 -13.76
N GLY A 65 6.02 -29.88 -12.73
CA GLY A 65 6.40 -31.21 -12.23
C GLY A 65 5.24 -32.22 -12.22
N GLY A 66 5.42 -33.34 -12.92
CA GLY A 66 4.41 -34.38 -13.13
C GLY A 66 3.60 -34.25 -14.43
N PHE A 67 3.76 -33.18 -15.19
CA PHE A 67 3.20 -33.03 -16.54
C PHE A 67 4.31 -33.14 -17.59
N ASP A 68 4.09 -34.02 -18.55
CA ASP A 68 4.79 -34.08 -19.82
C ASP A 68 3.85 -33.66 -20.96
N ARG A 69 4.37 -33.59 -22.19
CA ARG A 69 3.58 -33.18 -23.36
C ARG A 69 2.40 -34.10 -23.61
N ASP A 70 2.55 -35.40 -23.40
CA ASP A 70 1.50 -36.39 -23.60
C ASP A 70 0.36 -36.22 -22.58
N ARG A 71 0.70 -35.90 -21.34
CA ARG A 71 -0.29 -35.59 -20.29
C ARG A 71 -0.97 -34.26 -20.55
N ILE A 72 -0.23 -33.23 -21.00
CA ILE A 72 -0.82 -31.94 -21.40
C ILE A 72 -1.81 -32.13 -22.56
N ALA A 73 -1.45 -32.94 -23.56
CA ALA A 73 -2.33 -33.23 -24.70
C ALA A 73 -3.67 -33.86 -24.30
N LYS A 74 -3.75 -34.53 -23.14
CA LYS A 74 -4.99 -35.12 -22.60
C LYS A 74 -5.88 -34.11 -21.87
N THR A 75 -5.40 -32.90 -21.61
CA THR A 75 -6.16 -31.88 -20.88
C THR A 75 -7.18 -31.13 -21.75
N TYR A 76 -7.03 -31.19 -23.07
CA TYR A 76 -7.84 -30.40 -23.99
C TYR A 76 -8.17 -31.16 -25.29
N PRO A 77 -9.41 -31.09 -25.82
CA PRO A 77 -10.56 -30.38 -25.26
C PRO A 77 -11.09 -31.03 -23.96
N PRO A 78 -11.67 -30.25 -23.03
CA PRO A 78 -12.24 -30.77 -21.78
C PRO A 78 -13.62 -31.42 -22.04
N SER A 79 -13.65 -32.47 -22.87
CA SER A 79 -14.87 -33.12 -23.35
C SER A 79 -15.47 -34.14 -22.38
N ASP A 80 -14.68 -34.67 -21.46
CA ASP A 80 -15.10 -35.67 -20.47
C ASP A 80 -14.51 -35.39 -19.09
N SER A 81 -15.00 -36.13 -18.08
CA SER A 81 -14.59 -35.96 -16.68
C SER A 81 -13.09 -36.19 -16.45
N ALA A 82 -12.47 -37.11 -17.21
CA ALA A 82 -11.05 -37.41 -17.08
C ALA A 82 -10.18 -36.26 -17.62
N ALA A 83 -10.50 -35.75 -18.81
CA ALA A 83 -9.84 -34.59 -19.40
C ALA A 83 -9.99 -33.33 -18.53
N VAL A 84 -11.20 -33.08 -18.00
CA VAL A 84 -11.45 -31.98 -17.06
C VAL A 84 -10.63 -32.15 -15.78
N GLY A 85 -10.55 -33.36 -15.24
CA GLY A 85 -9.75 -33.65 -14.05
C GLY A 85 -8.25 -33.40 -14.26
N GLU A 86 -7.70 -33.79 -15.41
CA GLU A 86 -6.31 -33.50 -15.75
C GLU A 86 -6.05 -32.01 -15.98
N LEU A 87 -6.97 -31.31 -16.64
CA LEU A 87 -6.90 -29.86 -16.82
C LEU A 87 -6.97 -29.12 -15.47
N ALA A 88 -7.83 -29.55 -14.55
CA ALA A 88 -7.93 -28.97 -13.22
C ALA A 88 -6.64 -29.15 -12.42
N LYS A 89 -6.01 -30.33 -12.48
CA LYS A 89 -4.70 -30.57 -11.87
C LYS A 89 -3.60 -29.69 -12.48
N LEU A 90 -3.63 -29.47 -13.79
CA LEU A 90 -2.68 -28.59 -14.48
C LEU A 90 -2.84 -27.13 -14.02
N VAL A 91 -4.08 -26.62 -14.00
CA VAL A 91 -4.38 -25.26 -13.52
C VAL A 91 -3.96 -25.09 -12.05
N PHE A 92 -4.26 -26.07 -11.19
CA PHE A 92 -3.80 -26.05 -9.79
C PHE A 92 -2.28 -26.01 -9.68
N ARG A 93 -1.56 -26.76 -10.52
CA ARG A 93 -0.09 -26.73 -10.54
C ARG A 93 0.43 -25.36 -10.97
N LEU A 94 -0.14 -24.79 -12.02
CA LEU A 94 0.19 -23.46 -12.51
C LEU A 94 -0.05 -22.36 -11.47
N GLN A 95 -1.06 -22.49 -10.60
CA GLN A 95 -1.29 -21.54 -9.50
C GLN A 95 -0.15 -21.49 -8.48
N LYS A 96 0.66 -22.55 -8.38
CA LYS A 96 1.82 -22.60 -7.49
C LYS A 96 3.12 -22.15 -8.18
N VAL A 97 3.09 -21.92 -9.49
CA VAL A 97 4.25 -21.39 -10.23
C VAL A 97 4.29 -19.87 -10.05
N ASP A 98 5.48 -19.35 -9.75
CA ASP A 98 5.69 -17.90 -9.69
C ASP A 98 5.35 -17.26 -11.04
N PRO A 99 4.38 -16.31 -11.10
CA PRO A 99 3.99 -15.67 -12.34
C PRO A 99 5.14 -14.96 -13.07
N LYS A 100 6.10 -14.38 -12.35
CA LYS A 100 7.28 -13.71 -12.94
C LYS A 100 8.20 -14.74 -13.60
N VAL A 101 8.41 -15.90 -12.96
CA VAL A 101 9.20 -16.99 -13.53
C VAL A 101 8.54 -17.50 -14.81
N LEU A 102 7.22 -17.75 -14.78
CA LEU A 102 6.50 -18.19 -15.98
C LEU A 102 6.52 -17.13 -17.09
N ALA A 103 6.32 -15.85 -16.75
CA ALA A 103 6.39 -14.74 -17.70
C ALA A 103 7.79 -14.63 -18.35
N SER A 104 8.86 -14.90 -17.61
CA SER A 104 10.23 -14.91 -18.14
C SER A 104 10.49 -16.02 -19.18
N ARG A 105 9.63 -17.05 -19.24
CA ARG A 105 9.71 -18.14 -20.22
C ARG A 105 9.01 -17.83 -21.55
N VAL A 106 8.22 -16.77 -21.62
CA VAL A 106 7.51 -16.38 -22.84
C VAL A 106 8.51 -15.94 -23.92
N ARG A 107 8.33 -16.42 -25.16
CA ARG A 107 9.14 -16.01 -26.32
C ARG A 107 9.04 -14.48 -26.52
N LYS A 108 10.16 -13.82 -26.85
CA LYS A 108 10.34 -12.35 -26.86
C LYS A 108 9.11 -11.54 -27.31
N ASP A 109 8.79 -10.55 -26.46
CA ASP A 109 7.90 -9.39 -26.57
C ASP A 109 6.39 -9.61 -26.88
N PRO A 110 5.50 -9.45 -25.87
CA PRO A 110 4.04 -9.44 -26.03
C PRO A 110 3.50 -8.44 -27.06
N THR A 111 4.29 -7.40 -27.40
CA THR A 111 3.89 -6.37 -28.37
C THR A 111 4.30 -6.71 -29.80
N GLU A 112 5.35 -7.52 -30.00
CA GLU A 112 5.85 -7.91 -31.32
C GLU A 112 5.34 -9.28 -31.79
N SER A 113 4.82 -10.12 -30.90
CA SER A 113 4.38 -11.47 -31.25
C SER A 113 3.36 -11.44 -32.39
N ASN A 114 3.77 -11.89 -33.57
CA ASN A 114 2.92 -11.94 -34.76
C ASN A 114 2.04 -13.19 -34.66
N ALA A 115 0.87 -13.19 -35.31
CA ALA A 115 0.01 -14.37 -35.38
C ALA A 115 0.76 -15.64 -35.85
N ALA A 116 1.86 -15.46 -36.60
CA ALA A 116 2.76 -16.52 -37.04
C ALA A 116 3.57 -17.21 -35.90
N GLU A 117 3.78 -16.57 -34.75
CA GLU A 117 4.54 -17.17 -33.64
C GLU A 117 3.74 -18.20 -32.84
N LEU A 118 2.44 -18.01 -32.67
CA LEU A 118 1.59 -19.03 -32.04
C LEU A 118 1.35 -20.25 -32.94
N VAL A 119 1.44 -20.07 -34.26
CA VAL A 119 1.43 -21.20 -35.21
C VAL A 119 2.67 -22.09 -35.03
N ALA A 120 3.75 -21.56 -34.44
CA ALA A 120 4.98 -22.29 -34.12
C ALA A 120 5.13 -22.60 -32.61
N ALA A 121 4.08 -22.44 -31.81
CA ALA A 121 4.10 -22.79 -30.40
C ALA A 121 3.83 -24.30 -30.23
N GLU A 122 4.56 -24.94 -29.32
CA GLU A 122 4.37 -26.34 -28.98
C GLU A 122 3.56 -26.50 -27.68
N LEU A 123 3.02 -27.70 -27.45
CA LEU A 123 2.39 -28.05 -26.17
C LEU A 123 3.42 -27.91 -25.04
N GLY A 124 3.05 -27.21 -23.98
CA GLY A 124 3.95 -26.93 -22.85
C GLY A 124 4.70 -25.59 -22.96
N ASP A 125 4.65 -24.89 -24.08
CA ASP A 125 5.27 -23.56 -24.21
C ASP A 125 4.50 -22.51 -23.37
N ALA A 126 5.26 -21.58 -22.78
CA ALA A 126 4.69 -20.42 -22.12
C ALA A 126 4.21 -19.37 -23.13
N VAL A 127 3.01 -18.83 -22.92
CA VAL A 127 2.38 -17.84 -23.80
C VAL A 127 1.85 -16.63 -23.01
N SER A 128 2.06 -15.43 -23.54
CA SER A 128 1.44 -14.22 -23.00
C SER A 128 -0.02 -14.13 -23.40
N ILE A 129 -0.87 -13.81 -22.43
CA ILE A 129 -2.31 -13.63 -22.61
C ILE A 129 -2.58 -12.16 -22.36
N ASN A 130 -3.13 -11.47 -23.35
CA ASN A 130 -3.57 -10.09 -23.21
C ASN A 130 -4.66 -9.80 -24.26
N GLY A 131 -5.87 -9.51 -23.81
CA GLY A 131 -6.96 -9.19 -24.72
C GLY A 131 -8.28 -8.96 -24.02
N VAL A 132 -9.33 -8.88 -24.82
CA VAL A 132 -10.72 -8.68 -24.40
C VAL A 132 -11.43 -10.02 -24.31
N VAL A 133 -12.14 -10.23 -23.22
CA VAL A 133 -12.98 -11.42 -23.02
C VAL A 133 -14.20 -11.35 -23.92
N ARG A 134 -14.38 -12.36 -24.77
CA ARG A 134 -15.51 -12.48 -25.72
C ARG A 134 -16.55 -13.50 -25.32
N SER A 135 -16.13 -14.57 -24.65
CA SER A 135 -17.04 -15.55 -24.08
C SER A 135 -16.46 -16.12 -22.80
N ILE A 136 -17.37 -16.54 -21.91
CA ILE A 136 -17.05 -17.13 -20.61
C ILE A 136 -17.89 -18.40 -20.49
N GLN A 137 -17.22 -19.52 -20.29
CA GLN A 137 -17.86 -20.80 -19.99
C GLN A 137 -17.36 -21.30 -18.63
N VAL A 138 -18.27 -21.76 -17.78
CA VAL A 138 -17.93 -22.39 -16.50
C VAL A 138 -17.75 -23.89 -16.74
N ILE A 139 -16.68 -24.44 -16.17
CA ILE A 139 -16.36 -25.87 -16.20
C ILE A 139 -16.33 -26.34 -14.75
N ASP A 140 -17.21 -27.27 -14.38
CA ASP A 140 -17.22 -27.85 -13.03
C ASP A 140 -16.09 -28.86 -12.86
N VAL A 141 -15.41 -28.81 -11.72
CA VAL A 141 -14.35 -29.76 -11.37
C VAL A 141 -14.99 -31.06 -10.86
N PRO A 142 -14.48 -32.25 -11.26
CA PRO A 142 -14.93 -33.52 -10.71
C PRO A 142 -14.94 -33.52 -9.18
N GLY A 143 -16.05 -34.00 -8.59
CA GLY A 143 -16.31 -33.87 -7.15
C GLY A 143 -15.27 -34.53 -6.25
N ASP A 144 -14.64 -35.60 -6.73
CA ASP A 144 -13.53 -36.30 -6.08
C ASP A 144 -12.23 -35.48 -6.02
N LEU A 145 -12.07 -34.48 -6.89
CA LEU A 145 -10.89 -33.61 -6.92
C LEU A 145 -11.07 -32.30 -6.15
N VAL A 146 -12.30 -31.88 -5.87
CA VAL A 146 -12.61 -30.58 -5.25
C VAL A 146 -11.89 -30.40 -3.91
N GLU A 147 -11.86 -31.43 -3.08
CA GLU A 147 -11.22 -31.37 -1.75
C GLU A 147 -9.70 -31.18 -1.85
N PHE A 148 -9.07 -31.72 -2.91
CA PHE A 148 -7.63 -31.65 -3.11
C PHE A 148 -7.16 -30.39 -3.85
N LEU A 149 -7.99 -29.86 -4.75
CA LEU A 149 -7.63 -28.75 -5.62
C LEU A 149 -8.01 -27.37 -5.05
N GLU A 150 -8.78 -27.33 -3.96
CA GLU A 150 -9.21 -26.09 -3.28
C GLU A 150 -10.14 -25.18 -4.12
N PHE A 151 -10.60 -25.64 -5.30
CA PHE A 151 -11.59 -24.95 -6.12
C PHE A 151 -12.60 -25.91 -6.75
N LYS A 152 -13.84 -25.41 -6.92
CA LYS A 152 -14.99 -26.18 -7.41
C LYS A 152 -15.23 -26.05 -8.91
N ARG A 153 -14.75 -24.95 -9.50
CA ARG A 153 -15.04 -24.60 -10.90
C ARG A 153 -13.81 -23.93 -11.52
N MET A 154 -13.68 -24.10 -12.83
CA MET A 154 -12.78 -23.35 -13.69
C MET A 154 -13.61 -22.50 -14.65
N ARG A 155 -12.99 -21.49 -15.24
CA ARG A 155 -13.55 -20.67 -16.32
C ARG A 155 -12.72 -20.85 -17.57
N SER A 156 -13.40 -21.06 -18.67
CA SER A 156 -12.85 -21.07 -20.02
C SER A 156 -13.23 -19.74 -20.67
N LEU A 157 -12.24 -18.88 -20.88
CA LEU A 157 -12.38 -17.54 -21.41
C LEU A 157 -11.89 -17.52 -22.86
N GLN A 158 -12.71 -17.07 -23.79
CA GLN A 158 -12.23 -16.74 -25.13
C GLN A 158 -11.69 -15.32 -25.11
N ILE A 159 -10.38 -15.16 -25.22
CA ILE A 159 -9.70 -13.87 -25.16
C ILE A 159 -9.27 -13.48 -26.56
N GLU A 160 -9.82 -12.37 -27.06
CA GLU A 160 -9.47 -11.77 -28.34
C GLU A 160 -8.44 -10.67 -28.14
N SER A 161 -7.32 -10.79 -28.84
CA SER A 161 -6.29 -9.77 -28.98
C SER A 161 -6.28 -9.26 -30.43
N PRO A 162 -5.65 -8.11 -30.73
CA PRO A 162 -5.63 -7.57 -32.10
C PRO A 162 -5.11 -8.53 -33.17
N LYS A 163 -4.31 -9.54 -32.78
CA LYS A 163 -3.65 -10.46 -33.70
C LYS A 163 -4.23 -11.88 -33.66
N GLN A 164 -4.98 -12.24 -32.62
CA GLN A 164 -5.42 -13.62 -32.40
C GLN A 164 -6.50 -13.79 -31.34
N THR A 165 -7.17 -14.94 -31.38
CA THR A 165 -8.10 -15.39 -30.35
C THR A 165 -7.55 -16.65 -29.68
N VAL A 166 -7.47 -16.64 -28.35
CA VAL A 166 -6.96 -17.76 -27.55
C VAL A 166 -8.04 -18.19 -26.56
N GLN A 167 -8.28 -19.50 -26.44
CA GLN A 167 -9.09 -20.04 -25.36
C GLN A 167 -8.22 -20.21 -24.11
N VAL A 168 -8.58 -19.60 -22.99
CA VAL A 168 -7.80 -19.67 -21.76
C VAL A 168 -8.62 -20.29 -20.65
N VAL A 169 -8.12 -21.37 -20.06
CA VAL A 169 -8.75 -22.01 -18.89
C VAL A 169 -8.00 -21.64 -17.62
N THR A 170 -8.72 -21.14 -16.61
CA THR A 170 -8.17 -20.79 -15.30
C THR A 170 -9.18 -21.00 -14.19
N ALA A 171 -8.69 -21.21 -12.96
CA ALA A 171 -9.51 -21.21 -11.75
C ALA A 171 -9.35 -19.92 -10.93
N ASN A 172 -8.36 -19.06 -11.25
CA ASN A 172 -8.07 -17.86 -10.47
C ASN A 172 -8.25 -16.59 -11.32
N VAL A 173 -9.52 -16.21 -11.45
CA VAL A 173 -9.97 -14.94 -12.02
C VAL A 173 -11.24 -14.52 -11.27
N ALA A 174 -11.42 -13.21 -11.07
CA ALA A 174 -12.53 -12.69 -10.28
C ALA A 174 -13.90 -13.18 -10.78
N ASP A 175 -14.82 -13.44 -9.85
CA ASP A 175 -16.15 -13.99 -10.17
C ASP A 175 -17.04 -13.06 -10.99
N ASN A 176 -16.75 -11.77 -10.95
CA ASN A 176 -17.46 -10.69 -11.62
C ASN A 176 -16.85 -10.30 -12.98
N ILE A 177 -15.87 -11.06 -13.50
CA ILE A 177 -15.39 -10.86 -14.86
C ILE A 177 -16.53 -11.05 -15.86
N ALA A 178 -16.63 -10.12 -16.82
CA ALA A 178 -17.69 -10.09 -17.82
C ALA A 178 -17.14 -10.03 -19.25
N VAL A 179 -18.01 -10.36 -20.22
CA VAL A 179 -17.70 -10.14 -21.64
C VAL A 179 -17.49 -8.65 -21.90
N GLY A 180 -16.41 -8.32 -22.61
CA GLY A 180 -15.95 -6.96 -22.84
C GLY A 180 -14.79 -6.54 -21.94
N ASP A 181 -14.59 -7.20 -20.80
CA ASP A 181 -13.48 -6.92 -19.89
C ASP A 181 -12.12 -7.33 -20.47
N GLN A 182 -11.05 -6.76 -19.95
CA GLN A 182 -9.70 -7.16 -20.30
C GLN A 182 -9.18 -8.22 -19.33
N ALA A 183 -8.50 -9.23 -19.88
CA ALA A 183 -7.79 -10.23 -19.12
C ALA A 183 -6.33 -10.29 -19.58
N ARG A 184 -5.41 -10.38 -18.62
CA ARG A 184 -3.96 -10.39 -18.85
C ARG A 184 -3.29 -11.46 -18.02
N GLY A 185 -2.19 -12.02 -18.49
CA GLY A 185 -1.40 -12.95 -17.71
C GLY A 185 -0.46 -13.79 -18.57
N THR A 186 -0.05 -14.92 -18.01
CA THR A 186 0.78 -15.91 -18.71
C THR A 186 0.20 -17.28 -18.46
N GLY A 187 0.15 -18.09 -19.51
CA GLY A 187 -0.33 -19.46 -19.45
C GLY A 187 0.63 -20.40 -20.16
N VAL A 188 0.24 -21.66 -20.19
CA VAL A 188 0.93 -22.73 -20.91
C VAL A 188 0.01 -23.28 -21.99
N ILE A 189 0.53 -23.45 -23.20
CA ILE A 189 -0.22 -23.97 -24.35
C ILE A 189 -0.63 -25.41 -24.09
N VAL A 190 -1.93 -25.68 -24.17
CA VAL A 190 -2.55 -27.02 -24.05
C VAL A 190 -3.12 -27.53 -25.37
N GLN A 191 -3.31 -26.65 -26.36
CA GLN A 191 -3.59 -26.99 -27.75
C GLN A 191 -2.97 -25.94 -28.67
N ALA A 192 -2.15 -26.39 -29.63
CA ALA A 192 -1.51 -25.52 -30.63
C ALA A 192 -2.16 -25.62 -32.02
N ASN A 193 -2.74 -26.78 -32.38
CA ASN A 193 -3.32 -27.02 -33.69
C ASN A 193 -4.79 -26.57 -33.75
N GLY A 194 -5.12 -25.67 -34.67
CA GLY A 194 -6.49 -25.14 -34.84
C GLY A 194 -6.76 -23.93 -33.95
N GLN A 195 -7.75 -24.03 -33.07
CA GLN A 195 -8.00 -23.00 -32.06
C GLN A 195 -6.99 -23.17 -30.92
N VAL A 196 -6.11 -22.18 -30.74
CA VAL A 196 -5.12 -22.19 -29.67
C VAL A 196 -5.83 -22.17 -28.32
N ALA A 197 -5.43 -23.08 -27.44
CA ALA A 197 -5.86 -23.10 -26.04
C ALA A 197 -4.67 -23.07 -25.08
N ALA A 198 -4.82 -22.37 -23.97
CA ALA A 198 -3.85 -22.28 -22.90
C ALA A 198 -4.49 -22.50 -21.51
N ALA A 199 -3.74 -23.08 -20.59
CA ALA A 199 -4.09 -23.10 -19.16
C ALA A 199 -3.30 -22.01 -18.44
N ALA A 200 -3.96 -21.25 -17.56
CA ALA A 200 -3.31 -20.18 -16.80
C ALA A 200 -3.56 -20.36 -15.30
N GLY A 201 -2.49 -20.21 -14.51
CA GLY A 201 -2.58 -20.27 -13.05
C GLY A 201 -3.38 -19.11 -12.47
N ARG A 202 -3.07 -17.90 -12.93
CA ARG A 202 -3.77 -16.66 -12.58
C ARG A 202 -3.95 -15.79 -13.81
N LEU A 203 -5.09 -15.12 -13.91
CA LEU A 203 -5.31 -14.05 -14.86
C LEU A 203 -5.64 -12.76 -14.12
N SER A 204 -4.89 -11.72 -14.45
CA SER A 204 -5.23 -10.37 -14.05
C SER A 204 -6.43 -9.87 -14.81
N TRP A 205 -7.33 -9.21 -14.09
CA TRP A 205 -8.59 -8.72 -14.62
C TRP A 205 -8.65 -7.21 -14.57
N VAL A 206 -9.10 -6.60 -15.66
CA VAL A 206 -9.35 -5.18 -15.78
C VAL A 206 -10.78 -5.00 -16.31
N PRO A 207 -11.72 -4.49 -15.49
CA PRO A 207 -13.10 -4.28 -15.93
C PRO A 207 -13.19 -3.24 -17.04
N SER A 208 -13.99 -3.51 -18.06
CA SER A 208 -14.31 -2.58 -19.14
C SER A 208 -15.23 -1.45 -18.69
N THR A 209 -16.13 -1.78 -17.77
CA THR A 209 -17.02 -0.84 -17.09
C THR A 209 -16.93 -1.11 -15.60
N THR A 210 -16.66 -0.08 -14.80
CA THR A 210 -16.69 -0.20 -13.34
C THR A 210 -17.43 0.98 -12.74
N PRO A 211 -18.31 0.76 -11.75
CA PRO A 211 -18.94 1.84 -11.01
C PRO A 211 -17.94 2.56 -10.08
N SER A 212 -16.77 1.97 -9.81
CA SER A 212 -15.76 2.54 -8.92
C SER A 212 -14.69 3.28 -9.72
N ALA A 213 -14.65 4.60 -9.56
CA ALA A 213 -13.55 5.44 -10.06
C ALA A 213 -12.18 4.96 -9.56
N GLY A 214 -12.13 4.43 -8.33
CA GLY A 214 -10.90 3.89 -7.74
C GLY A 214 -10.40 2.64 -8.45
N TRP A 215 -11.28 1.70 -8.79
CA TRP A 215 -10.89 0.51 -9.56
C TRP A 215 -10.37 0.89 -10.95
N MET A 216 -10.98 1.88 -11.59
CA MET A 216 -10.49 2.37 -12.88
C MET A 216 -9.09 3.01 -12.75
N LEU A 217 -8.84 3.78 -11.69
CA LEU A 217 -7.52 4.35 -11.42
C LEU A 217 -6.47 3.26 -11.18
N LEU A 218 -6.78 2.28 -10.31
CA LEU A 218 -5.89 1.16 -10.01
C LEU A 218 -5.59 0.33 -11.27
N ALA A 219 -6.61 -0.01 -12.06
CA ALA A 219 -6.44 -0.75 -13.30
C ALA A 219 -5.58 -0.01 -14.33
N LYS A 220 -5.78 1.31 -14.48
CA LYS A 220 -4.95 2.16 -15.35
C LYS A 220 -3.50 2.22 -14.89
N ALA A 221 -3.26 2.16 -13.59
CA ALA A 221 -1.93 2.06 -12.99
C ALA A 221 -1.34 0.63 -13.06
N GLY A 222 -2.04 -0.33 -13.67
CA GLY A 222 -1.56 -1.70 -13.86
C GLY A 222 -1.85 -2.66 -12.71
N VAL A 223 -2.66 -2.26 -11.73
CA VAL A 223 -3.06 -3.13 -10.62
C VAL A 223 -4.08 -4.15 -11.10
N ASP A 224 -3.87 -5.41 -10.73
CA ASP A 224 -4.83 -6.49 -10.96
C ASP A 224 -6.05 -6.33 -10.04
N ILE A 225 -7.22 -6.05 -10.62
CA ILE A 225 -8.44 -5.84 -9.84
C ILE A 225 -8.93 -7.14 -9.19
N SER A 226 -8.60 -8.33 -9.74
CA SER A 226 -8.86 -9.60 -9.06
C SER A 226 -8.21 -9.63 -7.67
N SER A 227 -6.98 -9.11 -7.56
CA SER A 227 -6.26 -9.06 -6.29
C SER A 227 -6.94 -8.15 -5.26
N ILE A 228 -7.58 -7.07 -5.70
CA ILE A 228 -8.37 -6.18 -4.82
C ILE A 228 -9.63 -6.87 -4.31
N VAL A 229 -10.31 -7.65 -5.16
CA VAL A 229 -11.48 -8.44 -4.75
C VAL A 229 -11.09 -9.52 -3.74
N GLU A 230 -9.95 -10.19 -3.93
CA GLU A 230 -9.42 -11.17 -2.96
C GLU A 230 -9.05 -10.53 -1.62
N VAL A 231 -8.48 -9.33 -1.62
CA VAL A 231 -8.20 -8.56 -0.39
C VAL A 231 -9.51 -8.29 0.37
N ALA A 232 -10.57 -7.92 -0.35
CA ALA A 232 -11.89 -7.67 0.25
C ALA A 232 -12.49 -8.91 0.93
N SER A 233 -12.21 -10.13 0.44
CA SER A 233 -12.72 -11.36 1.05
C SER A 233 -12.06 -11.69 2.39
N ARG A 234 -10.89 -11.08 2.68
CA ARG A 234 -10.12 -11.23 3.93
C ARG A 234 -10.33 -10.07 4.92
N ASP A 235 -11.44 -9.36 4.80
CA ASP A 235 -11.81 -8.26 5.70
C ASP A 235 -11.78 -8.68 7.19
N ARG A 236 -11.26 -7.80 8.04
CA ARG A 236 -11.05 -8.00 9.50
C ARG A 236 -10.12 -9.17 9.86
N LYS A 237 -9.32 -9.68 8.92
CA LYS A 237 -8.24 -10.64 9.21
C LYS A 237 -6.90 -9.92 9.37
N PRO A 238 -5.89 -10.55 9.99
CA PRO A 238 -4.52 -10.04 9.95
C PRO A 238 -4.01 -9.86 8.51
N LEU A 239 -3.03 -8.99 8.29
CA LEU A 239 -2.30 -8.93 7.00
C LEU A 239 -1.46 -10.20 6.83
N LEU A 240 -1.59 -10.85 5.69
CA LEU A 240 -0.88 -12.08 5.36
C LEU A 240 0.05 -11.87 4.16
N ALA A 241 0.98 -12.81 3.93
CA ALA A 241 1.82 -12.80 2.74
C ALA A 241 1.00 -12.79 1.43
N ALA A 242 -0.20 -13.39 1.44
CA ALA A 242 -1.14 -13.38 0.31
C ALA A 242 -1.69 -11.98 -0.04
N ASP A 243 -1.57 -10.99 0.86
CA ASP A 243 -1.97 -9.60 0.59
C ASP A 243 -0.82 -8.77 0.00
N ALA A 244 0.42 -9.26 0.05
CA ALA A 244 1.61 -8.47 -0.27
C ALA A 244 1.60 -7.92 -1.69
N ASP A 245 1.29 -8.75 -2.70
CA ASP A 245 1.21 -8.29 -4.09
C ASP A 245 0.20 -7.16 -4.28
N ALA A 246 -1.02 -7.34 -3.78
CA ALA A 246 -2.08 -6.33 -3.89
C ALA A 246 -1.71 -5.05 -3.14
N PHE A 247 -1.12 -5.19 -1.95
CA PHE A 247 -0.69 -4.07 -1.12
C PHE A 247 0.39 -3.23 -1.82
N TYR A 248 1.47 -3.88 -2.27
CA TYR A 248 2.58 -3.19 -2.93
C TYR A 248 2.18 -2.61 -4.28
N ALA A 249 1.37 -3.32 -5.08
CA ALA A 249 0.84 -2.79 -6.33
C ALA A 249 -0.07 -1.56 -6.10
N THR A 250 -0.92 -1.59 -5.06
CA THR A 250 -1.76 -0.42 -4.69
C THR A 250 -0.91 0.75 -4.21
N LEU A 251 0.14 0.48 -3.44
CA LEU A 251 1.09 1.50 -2.96
C LEU A 251 1.87 2.15 -4.12
N ALA A 252 2.35 1.34 -5.07
CA ALA A 252 2.97 1.82 -6.31
C ALA A 252 1.99 2.66 -7.15
N ALA A 253 0.75 2.20 -7.30
CA ALA A 253 -0.29 2.91 -8.01
C ALA A 253 -0.60 4.27 -7.35
N ALA A 254 -0.76 4.29 -6.02
CA ALA A 254 -1.00 5.52 -5.27
C ALA A 254 0.13 6.55 -5.46
N ALA A 255 1.39 6.09 -5.45
CA ALA A 255 2.54 6.95 -5.74
C ALA A 255 2.52 7.51 -7.17
N SER A 256 2.19 6.68 -8.17
CA SER A 256 2.11 7.10 -9.57
C SER A 256 0.97 8.09 -9.86
N ILE A 257 -0.07 8.04 -9.04
CA ILE A 257 -1.28 8.87 -9.13
C ILE A 257 -1.10 10.19 -8.37
N SER A 258 -0.23 10.22 -7.36
CA SER A 258 0.09 11.42 -6.59
C SER A 258 0.51 12.57 -7.51
N GLY A 259 -0.05 13.76 -7.29
CA GLY A 259 0.26 14.97 -8.07
C GLY A 259 -0.37 15.06 -9.48
N GLN A 260 -1.11 14.05 -9.94
CA GLN A 260 -1.90 14.17 -11.18
C GLN A 260 -3.04 15.17 -11.01
N ARG A 261 -3.29 16.00 -12.04
CA ARG A 261 -4.30 17.08 -11.99
C ARG A 261 -5.71 16.65 -12.40
N ASP A 262 -5.82 15.63 -13.27
CA ASP A 262 -7.10 15.14 -13.81
C ASP A 262 -7.51 13.81 -13.16
N LEU A 263 -7.63 13.83 -11.83
CA LEU A 263 -8.17 12.69 -11.08
C LEU A 263 -9.70 12.81 -10.93
N PRO A 264 -10.44 11.69 -10.97
CA PRO A 264 -11.85 11.70 -10.65
C PRO A 264 -12.05 12.17 -9.20
N ALA A 265 -13.17 12.84 -8.95
CA ALA A 265 -13.51 13.31 -7.61
C ALA A 265 -13.52 12.14 -6.60
N SER A 266 -12.77 12.30 -5.51
CA SER A 266 -12.77 11.35 -4.40
C SER A 266 -14.12 11.30 -3.71
N ARG A 267 -14.56 10.11 -3.30
CA ARG A 267 -15.76 9.96 -2.48
C ARG A 267 -15.46 10.34 -1.04
N ASN A 268 -16.13 11.35 -0.49
CA ASN A 268 -16.05 11.62 0.95
C ASN A 268 -16.67 10.46 1.74
N VAL A 269 -15.93 9.92 2.71
CA VAL A 269 -16.37 8.79 3.54
C VAL A 269 -16.18 9.07 5.03
N THR A 270 -17.13 8.63 5.84
CA THR A 270 -17.06 8.68 7.31
C THR A 270 -16.42 7.44 7.90
N ALA A 271 -15.89 7.55 9.13
CA ALA A 271 -15.35 6.42 9.88
C ALA A 271 -16.35 5.25 9.99
N VAL A 272 -17.60 5.55 10.35
CA VAL A 272 -18.68 4.54 10.46
C VAL A 272 -18.84 3.76 9.15
N LYS A 273 -18.88 4.46 8.02
CA LYS A 273 -19.04 3.81 6.72
C LYS A 273 -17.85 2.92 6.35
N MET A 274 -16.63 3.35 6.69
CA MET A 274 -15.43 2.51 6.52
C MET A 274 -15.51 1.21 7.34
N LEU A 275 -16.19 1.21 8.49
CA LEU A 275 -16.33 0.05 9.36
C LEU A 275 -17.49 -0.87 8.98
N THR A 276 -18.61 -0.31 8.49
CA THR A 276 -19.82 -1.08 8.13
C THR A 276 -19.79 -1.62 6.71
N ASP A 277 -19.21 -0.87 5.76
CA ASP A 277 -19.29 -1.17 4.32
C ASP A 277 -17.94 -1.64 3.73
N ALA A 278 -16.97 -1.95 4.59
CA ALA A 278 -15.57 -2.22 4.25
C ALA A 278 -15.36 -3.12 3.02
N LYS A 279 -16.02 -4.28 2.99
CA LYS A 279 -15.89 -5.25 1.89
C LYS A 279 -16.25 -4.66 0.52
N THR A 280 -17.23 -3.76 0.47
CA THR A 280 -17.66 -3.10 -0.76
C THR A 280 -16.79 -1.90 -1.13
N MET A 281 -15.95 -1.45 -0.20
CA MET A 281 -15.10 -0.28 -0.37
C MET A 281 -13.69 -0.61 -0.83
N ALA A 282 -13.26 -1.88 -0.83
CA ALA A 282 -11.92 -2.26 -1.28
C ALA A 282 -11.60 -1.69 -2.67
N GLY A 283 -10.48 -0.97 -2.77
CA GLY A 283 -10.03 -0.27 -3.98
C GLY A 283 -10.81 1.01 -4.32
N HIS A 284 -11.76 1.47 -3.51
CA HIS A 284 -12.45 2.73 -3.76
C HIS A 284 -11.53 3.92 -3.51
N TRP A 285 -11.64 4.92 -4.39
CA TRP A 285 -10.99 6.21 -4.26
C TRP A 285 -11.78 7.09 -3.30
N ILE A 286 -11.25 7.26 -2.09
CA ILE A 286 -11.94 7.89 -0.96
C ILE A 286 -11.20 9.10 -0.44
N ARG A 287 -11.94 9.94 0.27
CA ARG A 287 -11.44 11.09 1.02
C ARG A 287 -12.04 11.13 2.42
N PHE A 288 -11.21 11.43 3.41
CA PHE A 288 -11.64 11.64 4.79
C PHE A 288 -10.66 12.56 5.52
N GLU A 289 -11.08 13.06 6.68
CA GLU A 289 -10.25 13.89 7.56
C GLU A 289 -9.85 13.06 8.79
N ALA A 290 -8.61 13.23 9.22
CA ALA A 290 -8.02 12.51 10.33
C ALA A 290 -7.05 13.40 11.11
N GLU A 291 -6.80 13.03 12.36
CA GLU A 291 -5.74 13.60 13.18
C GLU A 291 -4.60 12.57 13.29
N THR A 292 -3.41 12.90 12.78
CA THR A 292 -2.24 12.00 12.89
C THR A 292 -1.84 11.81 14.35
N VAL A 293 -1.24 10.67 14.68
CA VAL A 293 -0.76 10.38 16.05
C VAL A 293 0.69 9.91 16.01
N LEU A 294 0.96 8.91 15.18
CA LEU A 294 2.26 8.25 15.06
C LEU A 294 2.61 8.09 13.60
N VAL A 295 3.85 8.42 13.25
CA VAL A 295 4.42 8.15 11.93
C VAL A 295 5.59 7.20 12.11
N THR A 296 5.54 6.07 11.42
CA THR A 296 6.56 5.03 11.45
C THR A 296 7.10 4.82 10.04
N ARG A 297 8.42 4.86 9.90
CA ARG A 297 9.14 4.51 8.67
C ARG A 297 9.40 3.01 8.65
N ILE A 298 8.78 2.30 7.72
CA ILE A 298 8.91 0.85 7.57
C ILE A 298 9.90 0.55 6.45
N ALA A 299 10.96 -0.19 6.77
CA ALA A 299 11.92 -0.66 5.77
C ALA A 299 11.34 -1.83 4.96
N ILE A 300 11.54 -1.79 3.64
CA ILE A 300 11.22 -2.89 2.74
C ILE A 300 12.48 -3.75 2.63
N THR A 301 12.42 -4.99 3.07
CA THR A 301 13.58 -5.90 3.08
C THR A 301 13.67 -6.79 1.84
N ASP A 302 12.58 -6.94 1.10
CA ASP A 302 12.49 -7.74 -0.11
C ASP A 302 12.99 -6.94 -1.34
N PRO A 303 14.11 -7.34 -1.99
CA PRO A 303 14.67 -6.64 -3.14
C PRO A 303 13.72 -6.52 -4.34
N ASP A 304 12.84 -7.50 -4.53
CA ASP A 304 11.85 -7.45 -5.61
C ASP A 304 10.86 -6.31 -5.38
N ARG A 305 10.44 -6.11 -4.13
CA ARG A 305 9.53 -5.01 -3.74
C ARG A 305 10.21 -3.66 -3.77
N GLN A 306 11.49 -3.61 -3.40
CA GLN A 306 12.27 -2.39 -3.55
C GLN A 306 12.35 -1.95 -5.02
N THR A 307 12.56 -2.92 -5.92
CA THR A 307 12.62 -2.66 -7.36
C THR A 307 11.26 -2.23 -7.91
N GLU A 308 10.17 -2.89 -7.48
CA GLU A 308 8.79 -2.57 -7.88
C GLU A 308 8.39 -1.14 -7.49
N LEU A 309 8.74 -0.71 -6.27
CA LEU A 309 8.39 0.62 -5.77
C LEU A 309 9.44 1.70 -6.08
N GLY A 310 10.66 1.32 -6.48
CA GLY A 310 11.79 2.23 -6.63
C GLY A 310 12.28 2.83 -5.30
N MET A 311 11.96 2.21 -4.17
CA MET A 311 12.29 2.72 -2.82
C MET A 311 12.50 1.59 -1.82
N ASP A 312 13.26 1.88 -0.76
CA ASP A 312 13.63 0.94 0.30
C ASP A 312 12.71 1.00 1.53
N ARG A 313 11.64 1.79 1.46
CA ARG A 313 10.77 2.08 2.59
C ARG A 313 9.38 2.56 2.17
N TYR A 314 8.46 2.52 3.12
CA TYR A 314 7.23 3.29 3.10
C TYR A 314 6.94 3.83 4.50
N PHE A 315 5.90 4.64 4.64
CA PHE A 315 5.47 5.20 5.92
C PHE A 315 4.11 4.65 6.30
N GLN A 316 3.98 4.23 7.56
CA GLN A 316 2.70 4.00 8.22
C GLN A 316 2.40 5.20 9.11
N ILE A 317 1.23 5.77 8.95
CA ILE A 317 0.70 6.88 9.74
C ILE A 317 -0.50 6.33 10.48
N ASP A 318 -0.35 6.15 11.80
CA ASP A 318 -1.47 5.85 12.67
C ASP A 318 -2.16 7.17 13.01
N ALA A 319 -3.45 7.24 12.71
CA ALA A 319 -4.27 8.42 12.90
C ALA A 319 -5.59 8.05 13.57
N VAL A 320 -6.33 9.06 14.00
CA VAL A 320 -7.69 8.91 14.52
C VAL A 320 -8.67 9.69 13.65
N VAL A 321 -9.82 9.07 13.39
CA VAL A 321 -10.93 9.66 12.64
C VAL A 321 -12.11 9.90 13.57
N ASP A 322 -12.89 10.94 13.27
CA ASP A 322 -14.10 11.27 14.02
C ASP A 322 -15.22 10.27 13.72
N LEU A 323 -15.83 9.71 14.77
CA LEU A 323 -17.01 8.85 14.72
C LEU A 323 -18.32 9.63 14.73
N GLY A 324 -18.28 10.94 14.98
CA GLY A 324 -19.45 11.75 15.28
C GLY A 324 -20.16 11.20 16.52
N ASN A 325 -21.46 10.93 16.39
CA ASN A 325 -22.28 10.41 17.48
C ASN A 325 -22.30 8.87 17.56
N ALA A 326 -21.47 8.17 16.78
CA ALA A 326 -21.42 6.72 16.79
C ALA A 326 -20.51 6.20 17.90
N VAL A 327 -20.93 5.09 18.51
CA VAL A 327 -20.13 4.31 19.47
C VAL A 327 -19.83 2.96 18.84
N ILE A 328 -18.56 2.60 18.79
CA ILE A 328 -18.13 1.27 18.34
C ILE A 328 -17.85 0.43 19.56
N GLN A 329 -18.59 -0.67 19.70
CA GLN A 329 -18.40 -1.66 20.75
C GLN A 329 -17.82 -2.91 20.09
N ILE A 330 -16.66 -3.35 20.60
CA ILE A 330 -16.06 -4.63 20.25
C ILE A 330 -16.39 -5.57 21.41
N GLU A 331 -17.20 -6.60 21.12
CA GLU A 331 -17.58 -7.62 22.08
C GLU A 331 -16.30 -8.31 22.60
N GLY A 332 -16.13 -8.34 23.91
CA GLY A 332 -15.07 -9.12 24.54
C GLY A 332 -15.50 -10.57 24.77
N SER A 333 -14.59 -11.36 25.36
CA SER A 333 -14.90 -12.73 25.81
C SER A 333 -16.01 -12.82 26.88
N SER A 334 -16.44 -11.68 27.43
CA SER A 334 -17.55 -11.53 28.38
C SER A 334 -18.11 -10.10 28.33
N ASP A 335 -19.42 -9.91 28.53
CA ASP A 335 -20.12 -8.61 28.48
C ASP A 335 -19.51 -7.50 29.38
N GLU A 336 -18.77 -7.85 30.45
CA GLU A 336 -18.08 -6.88 31.33
C GLU A 336 -16.77 -6.34 30.75
N ASN A 337 -16.25 -6.91 29.66
CA ASN A 337 -14.93 -6.59 29.09
C ASN A 337 -15.03 -6.01 27.67
N ASP A 338 -16.14 -5.38 27.31
CA ASP A 338 -16.29 -4.81 25.97
C ASP A 338 -15.46 -3.54 25.79
N ALA A 339 -14.67 -3.51 24.72
CA ALA A 339 -13.94 -2.32 24.32
C ALA A 339 -14.90 -1.33 23.63
N ARG A 340 -14.99 -0.10 24.17
CA ARG A 340 -15.86 0.97 23.65
C ARG A 340 -15.04 2.13 23.12
N PHE A 341 -15.27 2.48 21.86
CA PHE A 341 -14.70 3.64 21.20
C PHE A 341 -15.79 4.67 20.96
N GLU A 342 -15.65 5.84 21.59
CA GLU A 342 -16.56 6.97 21.47
C GLU A 342 -15.84 8.14 20.80
N ASN A 343 -16.51 8.81 19.86
CA ASN A 343 -16.04 10.00 19.15
C ASN A 343 -14.81 9.81 18.24
N ARG A 344 -13.90 8.88 18.53
CA ARG A 344 -12.67 8.66 17.77
C ARG A 344 -12.43 7.19 17.51
N TYR A 345 -11.94 6.88 16.31
CA TYR A 345 -11.56 5.53 15.94
C TYR A 345 -10.21 5.52 15.23
N PRO A 346 -9.32 4.55 15.52
CA PRO A 346 -8.03 4.49 14.85
C PRO A 346 -8.16 4.08 13.38
N VAL A 347 -7.28 4.65 12.56
CA VAL A 347 -7.10 4.30 11.14
C VAL A 347 -5.60 4.19 10.86
N SER A 348 -5.23 3.21 10.04
CA SER A 348 -3.86 3.07 9.54
C SER A 348 -3.80 3.58 8.12
N ILE A 349 -2.92 4.55 7.88
CA ILE A 349 -2.70 5.14 6.56
C ILE A 349 -1.29 4.77 6.13
N VAL A 350 -1.12 4.26 4.91
CA VAL A 350 0.21 3.98 4.35
C VAL A 350 0.48 4.86 3.15
N ALA A 351 1.71 5.37 3.04
CA ALA A 351 2.14 6.22 1.93
C ALA A 351 3.59 5.91 1.59
N THR A 352 3.96 6.06 0.31
CA THR A 352 5.36 5.95 -0.13
C THR A 352 6.21 7.11 0.37
N GLU A 353 5.64 8.31 0.37
CA GLU A 353 6.30 9.53 0.82
C GLU A 353 5.40 10.33 1.76
N LEU A 354 6.03 11.07 2.67
CA LEU A 354 5.34 12.04 3.51
C LEU A 354 5.33 13.41 2.84
N PRO A 355 4.22 14.18 2.94
CA PRO A 355 4.21 15.55 2.48
C PRO A 355 5.19 16.41 3.28
N ALA A 356 5.70 17.48 2.65
CA ALA A 356 6.74 18.34 3.23
C ALA A 356 6.40 18.83 4.66
N PHE A 357 5.14 19.20 4.91
CA PHE A 357 4.72 19.70 6.22
C PHE A 357 4.84 18.65 7.34
N LEU A 358 4.61 17.36 7.04
CA LEU A 358 4.82 16.28 8.02
C LEU A 358 6.30 15.99 8.20
N ASN A 359 7.08 15.92 7.11
CA ASN A 359 8.53 15.73 7.19
C ASN A 359 9.20 16.82 8.04
N GLU A 360 8.88 18.08 7.80
CA GLU A 360 9.41 19.20 8.59
C GLU A 360 9.03 19.11 10.06
N ALA A 361 7.80 18.68 10.37
CA ALA A 361 7.35 18.48 11.75
C ALA A 361 8.15 17.36 12.43
N ILE A 362 8.40 16.25 11.74
CA ILE A 362 9.25 15.14 12.23
C ILE A 362 10.68 15.64 12.48
N TRP A 363 11.27 16.32 11.50
CA TRP A 363 12.65 16.79 11.60
C TRP A 363 12.86 17.76 12.75
N LYS A 364 11.92 18.69 12.97
CA LYS A 364 11.98 19.66 14.07
C LYS A 364 11.87 18.99 15.45
N GLN A 365 11.12 17.90 15.57
CA GLN A 365 10.82 17.28 16.87
C GLN A 365 11.75 16.12 17.23
N THR A 366 12.10 15.28 16.26
CA THR A 366 12.77 13.99 16.50
C THR A 366 14.06 13.81 15.67
N GLY A 367 14.30 14.69 14.69
CA GLY A 367 15.46 14.63 13.80
C GLY A 367 15.19 13.91 12.46
N VAL A 368 16.15 14.00 11.54
CA VAL A 368 16.01 13.58 10.13
C VAL A 368 15.89 12.06 9.95
N ASP A 369 16.53 11.29 10.83
CA ASP A 369 16.60 9.83 10.73
C ASP A 369 15.60 9.08 11.61
N ALA A 370 14.60 9.79 12.16
CA ALA A 370 13.61 9.21 13.05
C ALA A 370 12.86 8.05 12.36
N ILE A 371 12.91 6.86 12.99
CA ILE A 371 12.14 5.69 12.55
C ILE A 371 10.68 5.83 13.01
N VAL A 372 10.46 6.43 14.18
CA VAL A 372 9.14 6.63 14.79
C VAL A 372 9.04 8.06 15.30
N ALA A 373 7.94 8.76 15.00
CA ALA A 373 7.68 10.12 15.46
C ALA A 373 6.22 10.31 15.88
N LYS A 374 6.01 10.92 17.06
CA LYS A 374 4.67 11.26 17.56
C LYS A 374 4.30 12.68 17.11
N ILE A 375 3.32 12.80 16.22
CA ILE A 375 2.92 14.07 15.61
C ILE A 375 1.41 14.14 15.51
N SER A 376 0.82 15.17 16.11
CA SER A 376 -0.59 15.52 15.95
C SER A 376 -0.75 16.65 14.94
N ARG A 377 -1.42 16.33 13.82
CA ARG A 377 -1.79 17.24 12.74
C ARG A 377 -3.14 16.83 12.17
N ASN A 378 -4.00 17.80 11.92
CA ASN A 378 -5.22 17.57 11.17
C ASN A 378 -4.86 17.47 9.69
N VAL A 379 -5.26 16.37 9.05
CA VAL A 379 -4.93 16.09 7.66
C VAL A 379 -6.19 15.64 6.89
N ALA A 380 -6.25 15.98 5.62
CA ALA A 380 -7.18 15.38 4.68
C ALA A 380 -6.43 14.36 3.82
N ILE A 381 -6.94 13.14 3.81
CA ILE A 381 -6.37 12.00 3.10
C ILE A 381 -7.20 11.73 1.85
N GLU A 382 -6.55 11.58 0.70
CA GLU A 382 -7.13 11.00 -0.51
C GLU A 382 -6.33 9.76 -0.89
N GLY A 383 -7.04 8.64 -1.08
CA GLY A 383 -6.38 7.36 -1.25
C GLY A 383 -7.33 6.22 -1.58
N PHE A 384 -6.78 5.02 -1.64
CA PHE A 384 -7.52 3.78 -1.86
C PHE A 384 -7.81 3.11 -0.54
N PHE A 385 -9.09 2.86 -0.26
CA PHE A 385 -9.46 2.00 0.86
C PHE A 385 -9.00 0.56 0.56
N PHE A 386 -8.17 -0.03 1.42
CA PHE A 386 -7.63 -1.37 1.18
C PHE A 386 -8.57 -2.43 1.77
N ARG A 387 -8.72 -2.47 3.10
CA ARG A 387 -9.68 -3.30 3.85
C ARG A 387 -9.66 -2.94 5.34
N LEU A 388 -10.52 -3.55 6.16
CA LEU A 388 -10.25 -3.66 7.58
C LEU A 388 -9.20 -4.75 7.81
N TRP A 389 -8.22 -4.46 8.66
CA TRP A 389 -7.22 -5.43 9.09
C TRP A 389 -7.25 -5.54 10.60
N SER A 390 -7.03 -6.75 11.13
CA SER A 390 -6.89 -6.94 12.57
C SER A 390 -5.42 -6.92 13.00
N TYR A 391 -5.18 -6.34 14.16
CA TYR A 391 -3.87 -6.16 14.77
C TYR A 391 -4.03 -6.14 16.29
N GLN A 392 -2.97 -6.55 16.98
CA GLN A 392 -2.94 -6.58 18.43
C GLN A 392 -2.57 -5.21 18.99
N THR A 393 -3.27 -4.79 20.05
CA THR A 393 -2.95 -3.57 20.78
C THR A 393 -2.90 -3.84 22.28
N ASP A 394 -2.06 -3.08 22.99
CA ASP A 394 -2.01 -3.10 24.46
C ASP A 394 -3.33 -2.71 25.10
N TYR A 395 -4.17 -1.94 24.39
CA TYR A 395 -5.52 -1.60 24.81
C TYR A 395 -6.40 -2.86 24.83
N MET A 396 -6.50 -3.59 23.72
CA MET A 396 -7.34 -4.80 23.67
C MET A 396 -6.85 -5.93 24.57
N ASN A 397 -5.55 -6.01 24.84
CA ASN A 397 -4.99 -6.95 25.82
C ASN A 397 -5.60 -6.79 27.23
N GLN A 398 -6.10 -5.60 27.57
CA GLN A 398 -6.77 -5.34 28.86
C GLN A 398 -8.22 -5.84 28.88
N PHE A 399 -8.82 -6.08 27.72
CA PHE A 399 -10.22 -6.44 27.51
C PHE A 399 -10.40 -7.91 27.08
N GLY A 400 -9.44 -8.78 27.41
CA GLY A 400 -9.50 -10.20 27.09
C GLY A 400 -8.77 -10.63 25.82
N GLY A 401 -8.00 -9.74 25.19
CA GLY A 401 -7.02 -10.10 24.16
C GLY A 401 -7.59 -10.36 22.77
N GLU A 402 -8.79 -9.85 22.46
CA GLU A 402 -9.29 -9.88 21.09
C GLU A 402 -8.49 -8.93 20.20
N ASP A 403 -8.34 -9.27 18.91
CA ASP A 403 -7.67 -8.37 17.98
C ASP A 403 -8.53 -7.13 17.73
N GLN A 404 -7.90 -5.95 17.78
CA GLN A 404 -8.52 -4.75 17.26
C GLN A 404 -8.55 -4.82 15.74
N PHE A 405 -9.60 -4.34 15.08
CA PHE A 405 -9.57 -4.08 13.65
C PHE A 405 -9.70 -2.60 13.35
N GLY A 406 -9.10 -2.15 12.25
CA GLY A 406 -9.16 -0.75 11.83
C GLY A 406 -9.13 -0.63 10.32
N PRO A 407 -9.57 0.51 9.75
CA PRO A 407 -9.41 0.76 8.33
C PRO A 407 -7.94 0.89 7.97
N LEU A 408 -7.54 0.25 6.87
CA LEU A 408 -6.26 0.44 6.22
C LEU A 408 -6.48 1.18 4.89
N VAL A 409 -5.82 2.33 4.74
CA VAL A 409 -5.92 3.17 3.54
C VAL A 409 -4.54 3.39 2.95
N VAL A 410 -4.41 3.21 1.64
CA VAL A 410 -3.21 3.56 0.88
C VAL A 410 -3.37 4.97 0.35
N ALA A 411 -2.68 5.93 0.96
CA ALA A 411 -2.77 7.35 0.61
C ALA A 411 -1.95 7.67 -0.64
N ALA A 412 -2.56 8.42 -1.54
CA ALA A 412 -1.89 9.03 -2.69
C ALA A 412 -1.63 10.52 -2.46
N ASN A 413 -2.54 11.23 -1.76
CA ASN A 413 -2.35 12.61 -1.34
C ASN A 413 -2.70 12.78 0.14
N ILE A 414 -1.86 13.54 0.84
CA ILE A 414 -2.05 13.96 2.22
C ILE A 414 -1.92 15.48 2.26
N THR A 415 -2.98 16.15 2.68
CA THR A 415 -3.06 17.62 2.70
C THR A 415 -3.21 18.14 4.11
N ASP A 416 -2.51 19.23 4.42
CA ASP A 416 -2.61 19.86 5.73
C ASP A 416 -3.99 20.53 5.91
N ARG A 417 -4.64 20.23 7.02
CA ARG A 417 -5.91 20.84 7.45
C ARG A 417 -5.75 21.60 8.76
N THR A 418 -4.52 21.73 9.26
CA THR A 418 -4.22 22.62 10.36
C THR A 418 -4.67 24.02 9.94
N PRO A 419 -5.55 24.69 10.71
CA PRO A 419 -5.99 26.04 10.39
C PRO A 419 -4.75 26.92 10.17
N THR A 420 -4.64 27.53 8.99
CA THR A 420 -3.51 28.41 8.64
C THR A 420 -3.44 29.65 9.53
N SER A 421 -4.48 29.87 10.35
CA SER A 421 -4.56 30.89 11.38
C SER A 421 -4.36 30.29 12.78
N ALA A 422 -3.11 30.04 13.13
CA ALA A 422 -2.63 30.37 14.47
C ALA A 422 -1.87 31.70 14.38
N ASP A 423 -2.50 32.73 13.81
CA ASP A 423 -2.02 34.09 14.03
C ASP A 423 -2.68 34.57 15.34
N PRO A 424 -1.92 34.72 16.44
CA PRO A 424 -2.44 35.03 17.77
C PRO A 424 -2.79 36.53 17.88
N ILE A 425 -3.36 37.12 16.84
CA ILE A 425 -3.81 38.51 16.83
C ILE A 425 -4.96 38.69 17.83
N GLY A 426 -5.72 37.64 18.13
CA GLY A 426 -6.77 37.67 19.15
C GLY A 426 -6.28 37.46 20.59
N VAL A 427 -5.33 36.54 20.82
CA VAL A 427 -4.93 36.14 22.19
C VAL A 427 -3.86 37.07 22.77
N SER A 428 -2.93 37.57 21.95
CA SER A 428 -1.95 38.56 22.39
C SER A 428 -2.62 39.90 22.73
N MET A 429 -3.70 40.26 22.03
CA MET A 429 -4.50 41.46 22.31
C MET A 429 -5.29 41.33 23.62
N ILE A 430 -5.88 40.17 23.91
CA ILE A 430 -6.55 39.92 25.21
C ILE A 430 -5.53 39.94 26.36
N GLY A 431 -4.36 39.32 26.18
CA GLY A 431 -3.27 39.35 27.16
C GLY A 431 -2.76 40.77 27.43
N TRP A 432 -2.61 41.59 26.39
CA TRP A 432 -2.16 42.99 26.52
C TRP A 432 -3.23 43.88 27.18
N ILE A 433 -4.50 43.73 26.83
CA ILE A 433 -5.61 44.47 27.48
C ILE A 433 -5.66 44.12 28.97
N ALA A 434 -5.56 42.84 29.33
CA ALA A 434 -5.52 42.42 30.73
C ALA A 434 -4.32 43.04 31.49
N ALA A 435 -3.13 43.06 30.87
CA ALA A 435 -1.93 43.67 31.45
C ALA A 435 -2.08 45.19 31.66
N VAL A 436 -2.68 45.90 30.70
CA VAL A 436 -2.95 47.34 30.80
C VAL A 436 -3.97 47.64 31.90
N VAL A 437 -5.01 46.83 32.05
CA VAL A 437 -6.01 47.00 33.12
C VAL A 437 -5.40 46.80 34.50
N VAL A 438 -4.54 45.78 34.67
CA VAL A 438 -3.82 45.55 35.94
C VAL A 438 -2.88 46.71 36.25
N LEU A 439 -2.11 47.18 35.27
CA LEU A 439 -1.21 48.33 35.44
C LEU A 439 -1.97 49.62 35.77
N ALA A 440 -3.09 49.88 35.11
CA ALA A 440 -3.95 51.03 35.38
C ALA A 440 -4.54 50.94 36.80
N GLY A 441 -4.98 49.75 37.24
CA GLY A 441 -5.46 49.52 38.59
C GLY A 441 -4.39 49.74 39.66
N MET A 442 -3.15 49.28 39.42
CA MET A 442 -2.02 49.54 40.30
C MET A 442 -1.70 51.04 40.39
N LEU A 443 -1.67 51.74 39.26
CA LEU A 443 -1.45 53.19 39.20
C LEU A 443 -2.56 53.98 39.92
N ALA A 444 -3.82 53.62 39.71
CA ALA A 444 -4.95 54.24 40.39
C ALA A 444 -4.87 54.05 41.91
N THR A 445 -4.53 52.84 42.36
CA THR A 445 -4.36 52.53 43.79
C THR A 445 -3.20 53.34 44.40
N TRP A 446 -2.09 53.46 43.68
CA TRP A 446 -0.94 54.26 44.12
C TRP A 446 -1.26 55.76 44.19
N LEU A 447 -1.95 56.31 43.17
CA LEU A 447 -2.38 57.72 43.15
C LEU A 447 -3.38 58.02 44.27
N TRP A 448 -4.33 57.11 44.52
CA TRP A 448 -5.28 57.22 45.61
C TRP A 448 -4.56 57.30 46.96
N HIS A 449 -3.65 56.35 47.23
CA HIS A 449 -2.86 56.28 48.46
C HIS A 449 -1.97 57.53 48.66
N ARG A 450 -1.46 58.11 47.57
CA ARG A 450 -0.68 59.35 47.62
C ARG A 450 -1.54 60.57 47.95
N SER A 451 -2.79 60.62 47.46
CA SER A 451 -3.69 61.74 47.77
C SER A 451 -4.21 61.68 49.21
N THR A 452 -4.54 60.50 49.72
CA THR A 452 -5.06 60.33 51.09
C THR A 452 -3.99 60.61 52.14
N THR A 453 -2.75 60.18 51.90
CA THR A 453 -1.62 60.50 52.81
C THR A 453 -1.27 61.99 52.88
N ALA A 454 -1.61 62.77 51.85
CA ALA A 454 -1.50 64.23 51.91
C ALA A 454 -2.59 64.85 52.79
N GLY A 455 -3.83 64.35 52.70
CA GLY A 455 -4.95 64.77 53.56
C GLY A 455 -4.72 64.44 55.04
N ASP A 456 -4.15 63.27 55.35
CA ASP A 456 -3.85 62.87 56.72
C ASP A 456 -2.80 63.78 57.40
N ARG A 457 -1.88 64.36 56.62
CA ARG A 457 -0.92 65.35 57.15
C ARG A 457 -1.58 66.66 57.54
N GLU A 458 -2.62 67.08 56.83
CA GLU A 458 -3.38 68.28 57.19
C GLU A 458 -4.27 68.06 58.42
N VAL A 459 -4.92 66.90 58.52
CA VAL A 459 -5.71 66.53 59.70
C VAL A 459 -4.81 66.37 60.93
N ALA A 460 -3.61 65.78 60.80
CA ALA A 460 -2.64 65.70 61.88
C ALA A 460 -2.13 67.07 62.34
N LYS A 461 -1.94 68.03 61.42
CA LYS A 461 -1.60 69.42 61.76
C LYS A 461 -2.75 70.12 62.50
N LYS A 462 -4.00 69.95 62.04
CA LYS A 462 -5.19 70.50 62.72
C LYS A 462 -5.38 69.91 64.12
N ARG A 463 -5.12 68.61 64.32
CA ARG A 463 -5.16 67.98 65.66
C ARG A 463 -4.05 68.49 66.58
N LYS A 464 -2.84 68.74 66.07
CA LYS A 464 -1.75 69.35 66.86
C LYS A 464 -2.04 70.81 67.24
N GLN A 465 -2.74 71.56 66.39
CA GLN A 465 -3.15 72.93 66.73
C GLN A 465 -4.31 72.93 67.74
N ALA A 466 -5.29 72.04 67.58
CA ALA A 466 -6.39 71.90 68.53
C ALA A 466 -5.97 71.39 69.93
N SER A 467 -4.84 70.68 70.05
CA SER A 467 -4.31 70.28 71.36
C SER A 467 -3.44 71.35 72.04
N VAL A 468 -3.05 72.41 71.34
CA VAL A 468 -2.29 73.54 71.91
C VAL A 468 -3.23 74.62 72.46
N ASP A 469 -4.49 74.68 71.99
CA ASP A 469 -5.52 75.63 72.46
C ASP A 469 -6.28 75.19 73.72
N VAL A 470 -5.93 74.05 74.34
CA VAL A 470 -6.60 73.53 75.55
C VAL A 470 -5.80 73.78 76.84
N ASP A 471 -4.59 74.33 76.75
CA ASP A 471 -3.77 74.75 77.89
C ASP A 471 -3.72 76.29 78.00
N PHE A 472 -4.84 76.92 78.40
CA PHE A 472 -4.87 78.25 79.00
C PHE A 472 -6.03 78.40 79.99
#